data_AF-A0A2E9QXS0-F1
#
_entry.id   AF-A0A2E9QXS0-F1
#
_cell.length_a   1.000
_cell.length_b   1.000
_cell.length_c   1.000
_cell.angle_alpha   90.00
_cell.angle_beta   90.00
_cell.angle_gamma   90.00
#
_symmetry.space_group_name_H-M   'P 1'
#
loop_
_entity.id
_entity.type
_entity.pdbx_description
1 polymer ?
#
loop_
_entity_poly.entity_id
_entity_poly.type
_entity_poly.pdbx_seq_one_letter_code
_entity_poly.pdbx_strand_id
1 'polypeptide(L)'
;MIDALKKKEISVEEAIESGDLPEKVLHMFACDCIERAIQRRERQGVVIHERTREALHIKRKWLEGRVDNQVYLSVWVNAWSIASDNWRPHRDHQDAVLPERPKDALYEGIAWALTRQGQNAANVIGFTDEVDRDWQRARFIWLLECYQWAGERMTFLIPEGRIPEPEDLRVDAFDDERTGEDE
;
A
#
# COMPACT_ATOMS: atom_id res chain seq x y z
N MET A 1 -8.20 -19.05 1.59
CA MET A 1 -8.01 -17.60 1.84
C MET A 1 -8.53 -16.75 0.69
N ILE A 2 -8.03 -16.87 -0.54
CA ILE A 2 -8.52 -16.08 -1.70
C ILE A 2 -10.04 -16.22 -1.88
N ASP A 3 -10.57 -17.44 -1.88
CA ASP A 3 -12.02 -17.66 -2.04
C ASP A 3 -12.84 -17.03 -0.91
N ALA A 4 -12.35 -17.10 0.33
CA ALA A 4 -12.99 -16.48 1.48
C ALA A 4 -12.99 -14.94 1.37
N LEU A 5 -11.89 -14.34 0.88
CA LEU A 5 -11.81 -12.91 0.60
C LEU A 5 -12.78 -12.50 -0.53
N LYS A 6 -12.87 -13.30 -1.61
CA LYS A 6 -13.80 -13.06 -2.73
C LYS A 6 -15.26 -13.12 -2.30
N LYS A 7 -15.61 -14.11 -1.47
CA LYS A 7 -16.96 -14.29 -0.90
C LYS A 7 -17.30 -13.33 0.25
N LYS A 8 -16.37 -12.46 0.63
CA LYS A 8 -16.46 -11.57 1.79
C LYS A 8 -16.71 -12.30 3.12
N GLU A 9 -16.26 -13.55 3.24
CA GLU A 9 -16.32 -14.35 4.47
C GLU A 9 -15.25 -13.91 5.49
N ILE A 10 -14.14 -13.36 5.01
CA ILE A 10 -13.10 -12.70 5.82
C ILE A 10 -12.77 -11.32 5.24
N SER A 11 -12.29 -10.44 6.10
CA SER A 11 -11.71 -9.14 5.79
C SER A 11 -10.23 -9.25 5.38
N VAL A 12 -9.68 -8.16 4.84
CA VAL A 12 -8.25 -8.10 4.49
C VAL A 12 -7.41 -8.11 5.77
N GLU A 13 -7.87 -7.43 6.80
CA GLU A 13 -7.26 -7.36 8.12
C GLU A 13 -7.19 -8.74 8.77
N GLU A 14 -8.30 -9.50 8.80
CA GLU A 14 -8.30 -10.89 9.30
C GLU A 14 -7.35 -11.79 8.52
N ALA A 15 -7.25 -11.59 7.19
CA ALA A 15 -6.28 -12.32 6.39
C ALA A 15 -4.84 -11.96 6.78
N ILE A 16 -4.51 -10.68 6.97
CA ILE A 16 -3.19 -10.20 7.40
C ILE A 16 -2.81 -10.76 8.78
N GLU A 17 -3.75 -10.74 9.72
CA GLU A 17 -3.59 -11.21 11.10
C GLU A 17 -3.40 -12.73 11.20
N SER A 18 -3.87 -13.50 10.21
CA SER A 18 -3.67 -14.97 10.18
C SER A 18 -2.19 -15.38 10.18
N GLY A 19 -1.29 -14.54 9.68
CA GLY A 19 0.15 -14.80 9.63
C GLY A 19 0.61 -15.72 8.50
N ASP A 20 -0.31 -16.32 7.73
CA ASP A 20 -0.01 -17.30 6.67
C ASP A 20 0.26 -16.67 5.29
N LEU A 21 0.64 -15.40 5.26
CA LEU A 21 0.79 -14.61 4.04
C LEU A 21 2.25 -14.45 3.61
N PRO A 22 2.55 -14.54 2.30
CA PRO A 22 3.88 -14.22 1.80
C PRO A 22 4.28 -12.78 2.13
N GLU A 23 5.45 -12.61 2.73
CA GLU A 23 5.93 -11.29 3.17
C GLU A 23 5.98 -10.28 2.01
N LYS A 24 6.36 -10.74 0.81
CA LYS A 24 6.43 -9.91 -0.39
C LYS A 24 5.05 -9.40 -0.85
N VAL A 25 3.99 -10.21 -0.71
CA VAL A 25 2.62 -9.77 -0.99
C VAL A 25 2.23 -8.63 -0.05
N LEU A 26 2.52 -8.79 1.24
CA LEU A 26 2.23 -7.77 2.25
C LEU A 26 2.98 -6.45 1.98
N HIS A 27 4.27 -6.52 1.63
CA HIS A 27 5.05 -5.33 1.27
C HIS A 27 4.53 -4.63 0.02
N MET A 28 4.20 -5.39 -1.03
CA MET A 28 3.65 -4.83 -2.27
C MET A 28 2.29 -4.19 -2.02
N PHE A 29 1.41 -4.87 -1.28
CA PHE A 29 0.09 -4.36 -0.91
C PHE A 29 0.19 -3.03 -0.14
N ALA A 30 1.10 -2.94 0.82
CA ALA A 30 1.30 -1.71 1.58
C ALA A 30 1.84 -0.56 0.73
N CYS A 31 2.78 -0.84 -0.20
CA CYS A 31 3.27 0.16 -1.16
C CYS A 31 2.13 0.68 -2.05
N ASP A 32 1.31 -0.22 -2.57
CA ASP A 32 0.18 0.12 -3.44
C ASP A 32 -0.84 0.98 -2.69
N CYS A 33 -1.18 0.60 -1.46
CA CYS A 33 -2.13 1.35 -0.66
C CYS A 33 -1.64 2.79 -0.33
N ILE A 34 -0.34 3.00 -0.07
CA ILE A 34 0.18 4.37 0.12
C ILE A 34 0.14 5.15 -1.18
N GLU A 35 0.62 4.56 -2.26
CA GLU A 35 0.69 5.26 -3.54
C GLU A 35 -0.71 5.72 -3.96
N ARG A 36 -1.74 4.90 -3.71
CA ARG A 36 -3.14 5.30 -3.84
C ARG A 36 -3.51 6.47 -2.91
N ALA A 37 -3.11 6.41 -1.64
CA ALA A 37 -3.39 7.49 -0.69
C ALA A 37 -2.75 8.83 -1.11
N ILE A 38 -1.52 8.78 -1.64
CA ILE A 38 -0.80 9.91 -2.23
C ILE A 38 -1.58 10.47 -3.43
N GLN A 39 -1.95 9.62 -4.39
CA GLN A 39 -2.72 10.05 -5.57
C GLN A 39 -4.02 10.74 -5.19
N ARG A 40 -4.74 10.22 -4.17
CA ARG A 40 -5.98 10.82 -3.67
C ARG A 40 -5.76 12.22 -3.08
N ARG A 41 -4.70 12.38 -2.28
CA ARG A 41 -4.34 13.67 -1.67
C ARG A 41 -3.96 14.70 -2.74
N GLU A 42 -3.20 14.29 -3.75
CA GLU A 42 -2.83 15.16 -4.86
C GLU A 42 -4.04 15.61 -5.69
N ARG A 43 -5.03 14.74 -5.91
CA ARG A 43 -6.33 15.14 -6.52
C ARG A 43 -7.07 16.19 -5.71
N GLN A 44 -6.88 16.20 -4.39
CA GLN A 44 -7.42 17.22 -3.49
C GLN A 44 -6.56 18.49 -3.44
N GLY A 45 -5.52 18.59 -4.27
CA GLY A 45 -4.59 19.72 -4.33
C GLY A 45 -3.54 19.72 -3.21
N VAL A 46 -3.42 18.62 -2.45
CA VAL A 46 -2.39 18.50 -1.40
C VAL A 46 -1.06 18.14 -2.05
N VAL A 47 -0.04 18.96 -1.79
CA VAL A 47 1.33 18.69 -2.25
C VAL A 47 1.97 17.67 -1.32
N ILE A 48 2.30 16.49 -1.86
CA ILE A 48 3.02 15.45 -1.14
C ILE A 48 4.52 15.69 -1.25
N HIS A 49 5.23 15.49 -0.14
CA HIS A 49 6.69 15.66 -0.10
C HIS A 49 7.38 14.68 -1.06
N GLU A 50 8.28 15.17 -1.92
CA GLU A 50 8.95 14.37 -2.97
C GLU A 50 9.67 13.13 -2.40
N ARG A 51 10.38 13.28 -1.29
CA ARG A 51 11.02 12.18 -0.55
C ARG A 51 10.10 11.01 -0.20
N THR A 52 8.78 11.24 -0.06
CA THR A 52 7.82 10.14 0.13
C THR A 52 7.76 9.24 -1.10
N ARG A 53 7.74 9.82 -2.30
CA ARG A 53 7.73 9.09 -3.57
C ARG A 53 9.06 8.37 -3.78
N GLU A 54 10.16 9.06 -3.51
CA GLU A 54 11.50 8.46 -3.53
C GLU A 54 11.58 7.23 -2.60
N ALA A 55 10.97 7.32 -1.41
CA ALA A 55 10.98 6.22 -0.46
C ALA A 55 10.20 4.98 -0.94
N LEU A 56 9.01 5.18 -1.53
CA LEU A 56 8.25 4.10 -2.16
C LEU A 56 9.00 3.48 -3.33
N HIS A 57 9.58 4.31 -4.19
CA HIS A 57 10.35 3.87 -5.34
C HIS A 57 11.52 2.97 -4.92
N ILE A 58 12.29 3.40 -3.90
CA ILE A 58 13.42 2.63 -3.39
C ILE A 58 12.95 1.35 -2.70
N LYS A 59 11.82 1.37 -1.97
CA LYS A 59 11.24 0.16 -1.39
C LYS A 59 10.85 -0.86 -2.46
N ARG A 60 10.23 -0.44 -3.56
CA ARG A 60 9.89 -1.35 -4.67
C ARG A 60 11.14 -1.95 -5.30
N LYS A 61 12.18 -1.14 -5.55
CA LYS A 61 13.48 -1.64 -6.05
C LYS A 61 14.15 -2.62 -5.08
N TRP A 62 14.01 -2.40 -3.77
CA TRP A 62 14.50 -3.33 -2.75
C TRP A 62 13.74 -4.68 -2.81
N LEU A 63 12.42 -4.66 -2.97
CA LEU A 63 11.59 -5.87 -3.15
C LEU A 63 11.96 -6.65 -4.42
N GLU A 64 12.40 -5.95 -5.47
CA GLU A 64 12.95 -6.54 -6.71
C GLU A 64 14.38 -7.07 -6.56
N GLY A 65 15.05 -6.83 -5.43
CA GLY A 65 16.46 -7.16 -5.23
C GLY A 65 17.43 -6.26 -6.00
N ARG A 66 16.98 -5.09 -6.48
CA ARG A 66 17.80 -4.12 -7.22
C ARG A 66 18.50 -3.10 -6.34
N VAL A 67 18.12 -3.02 -5.08
CA VAL A 67 18.69 -2.13 -4.07
C VAL A 67 19.01 -2.95 -2.82
N ASP A 68 20.18 -2.70 -2.22
CA ASP A 68 20.60 -3.41 -1.01
C ASP A 68 19.93 -2.87 0.27
N ASN A 69 20.16 -3.57 1.38
CA ASN A 69 19.61 -3.21 2.67
C ASN A 69 20.13 -1.86 3.20
N GLN A 70 21.35 -1.45 2.86
CA GLN A 70 21.94 -0.21 3.38
C GLN A 70 21.26 1.02 2.75
N VAL A 71 21.05 0.98 1.44
CA VAL A 71 20.30 2.01 0.71
C VAL A 71 18.83 2.02 1.13
N TYR A 72 18.21 0.86 1.33
CA TYR A 72 16.84 0.80 1.86
C TYR A 72 16.73 1.42 3.27
N LEU A 73 17.67 1.10 4.17
CA LEU A 73 17.65 1.60 5.55
C LEU A 73 17.81 3.13 5.62
N SER A 74 18.67 3.74 4.78
CA SER A 74 18.84 5.20 4.79
C SER A 74 17.55 5.92 4.42
N VAL A 75 16.79 5.36 3.49
CA VAL A 75 15.52 5.90 3.02
C VAL A 75 14.40 5.66 4.02
N TRP A 76 14.39 4.50 4.66
CA TRP A 76 13.48 4.22 5.77
C TRP A 76 13.67 5.21 6.93
N VAL A 77 14.92 5.48 7.33
CA VAL A 77 15.24 6.48 8.36
C VAL A 77 14.76 7.87 7.94
N ASN A 78 14.96 8.25 6.67
CA ASN A 78 14.50 9.54 6.15
C ASN A 78 12.97 9.65 6.15
N ALA A 79 12.25 8.60 5.76
CA ALA A 79 10.79 8.61 5.78
C ALA A 79 10.24 8.68 7.21
N TRP A 80 10.89 8.00 8.17
CA TRP A 80 10.58 8.16 9.59
C TRP A 80 10.87 9.57 10.10
N SER A 81 11.95 10.21 9.64
CA SER A 81 12.21 11.62 9.94
C SER A 81 11.08 12.50 9.42
N ILE A 82 10.63 12.32 8.18
CA ILE A 82 9.52 13.11 7.60
C ILE A 82 8.22 12.90 8.38
N ALA A 83 7.89 11.65 8.71
CA ALA A 83 6.72 11.35 9.55
C ALA A 83 6.84 11.99 10.95
N SER A 84 8.06 12.00 11.53
CA SER A 84 8.35 12.59 12.83
C SER A 84 8.48 14.13 12.79
N ASP A 85 8.84 14.72 11.66
CA ASP A 85 8.98 16.17 11.48
C ASP A 85 7.61 16.79 11.17
N ASN A 86 6.75 16.07 10.45
CA ASN A 86 5.31 16.37 10.40
C ASN A 86 4.61 16.16 11.75
N TRP A 87 5.26 15.46 12.69
CA TRP A 87 4.82 15.29 14.08
C TRP A 87 5.34 16.39 15.03
N ARG A 88 6.40 17.13 14.67
CA ARG A 88 6.90 18.23 15.52
C ARG A 88 6.07 19.50 15.30
N PRO A 89 5.52 20.13 16.36
CA PRO A 89 4.98 21.47 16.24
C PRO A 89 6.10 22.42 15.79
N HIS A 90 5.81 23.30 14.81
CA HIS A 90 6.72 24.36 14.41
C HIS A 90 7.22 25.09 15.66
N ARG A 91 8.54 25.07 15.88
CA ARG A 91 9.17 25.56 17.11
C ARG A 91 9.29 27.09 17.18
N ASP A 92 8.60 27.81 16.29
CA ASP A 92 8.79 29.26 16.08
C ASP A 92 7.62 30.14 16.52
N HIS A 93 6.55 29.58 17.11
CA HIS A 93 5.45 30.37 17.67
C HIS A 93 5.13 29.92 19.10
N GLN A 94 5.87 30.47 20.07
CA GLN A 94 5.69 30.17 21.50
C GLN A 94 4.34 30.65 22.09
N ASP A 95 3.55 31.44 21.38
CA ASP A 95 2.28 31.99 21.92
C ASP A 95 1.05 31.77 21.02
N ALA A 96 1.16 30.94 19.97
CA ALA A 96 -0.03 30.53 19.21
C ALA A 96 -0.56 29.24 19.82
N VAL A 97 -1.79 29.26 20.35
CA VAL A 97 -2.59 28.04 20.52
C VAL A 97 -2.82 27.50 19.11
N LEU A 98 -1.88 26.69 18.64
CA LEU A 98 -1.98 26.03 17.35
C LEU A 98 -3.14 25.03 17.46
N PRO A 99 -4.07 25.00 16.50
CA PRO A 99 -5.05 23.92 16.46
C PRO A 99 -4.27 22.61 16.41
N GLU A 100 -4.64 21.65 17.27
CA GLU A 100 -4.08 20.30 17.27
C GLU A 100 -4.08 19.80 15.82
N ARG A 101 -2.90 19.75 15.19
CA ARG A 101 -2.81 19.19 13.83
C ARG A 101 -3.19 17.72 13.98
N PRO A 102 -4.26 17.24 13.34
CA PRO A 102 -4.62 15.84 13.44
C PRO A 102 -3.42 15.02 12.97
N LYS A 103 -3.13 13.92 13.67
CA LYS A 103 -2.19 12.90 13.20
C LYS A 103 -2.53 12.61 11.74
N ASP A 104 -1.66 12.99 10.80
CA ASP A 104 -1.92 12.69 9.40
C ASP A 104 -1.63 11.21 9.19
N ALA A 105 -2.68 10.40 9.27
CA ALA A 105 -2.65 8.95 9.12
C ALA A 105 -1.91 8.51 7.84
N LEU A 106 -1.80 9.38 6.84
CA LEU A 106 -0.98 9.16 5.64
C LEU A 106 0.52 8.97 5.97
N TYR A 107 1.11 9.89 6.73
CA TYR A 107 2.55 9.86 7.03
C TYR A 107 2.91 8.76 8.02
N GLU A 108 2.00 8.44 8.93
CA GLU A 108 2.11 7.26 9.79
C GLU A 108 2.04 5.99 8.91
N GLY A 109 1.07 5.89 8.01
CA GLY A 109 0.95 4.81 7.04
C GLY A 109 2.21 4.64 6.18
N ILE A 110 2.81 5.74 5.73
CA ILE A 110 4.09 5.75 5.01
C ILE A 110 5.20 5.11 5.84
N ALA A 111 5.39 5.56 7.08
CA ALA A 111 6.44 5.05 7.95
C ALA A 111 6.28 3.55 8.23
N TRP A 112 5.04 3.10 8.42
CA TRP A 112 4.70 1.71 8.65
C TRP A 112 4.85 0.84 7.41
N ALA A 113 4.40 1.30 6.26
CA ALA A 113 4.58 0.54 5.04
C ALA A 113 6.03 0.44 4.62
N LEU A 114 6.89 1.37 5.04
CA LEU A 114 8.33 1.28 4.82
C LEU A 114 9.03 0.41 5.88
N THR A 115 8.32 -0.18 6.84
CA THR A 115 8.94 -1.16 7.74
C THR A 115 9.36 -2.43 7.00
N ARG A 116 10.29 -3.16 7.60
CA ARG A 116 10.71 -4.49 7.12
C ARG A 116 9.68 -5.59 7.38
N GLN A 117 8.64 -5.31 8.16
CA GLN A 117 7.61 -6.30 8.48
C GLN A 117 6.34 -6.00 7.69
N GLY A 118 6.03 -6.84 6.70
CA GLY A 118 4.87 -6.66 5.83
C GLY A 118 3.53 -6.58 6.57
N GLN A 119 3.39 -7.24 7.73
CA GLN A 119 2.14 -7.20 8.51
C GLN A 119 1.84 -5.80 9.05
N ASN A 120 2.84 -5.13 9.62
CA ASN A 120 2.66 -3.77 10.13
C ASN A 120 2.44 -2.76 9.00
N ALA A 121 2.99 -3.05 7.82
CA ALA A 121 2.86 -2.25 6.62
C ALA A 121 1.40 -2.15 6.13
N ALA A 122 0.62 -3.21 6.30
CA ALA A 122 -0.75 -3.29 5.81
C ALA A 122 -1.81 -2.75 6.81
N ASN A 123 -1.49 -2.67 8.11
CA ASN A 123 -2.44 -2.29 9.16
C ASN A 123 -2.70 -0.77 9.30
N VAL A 124 -1.91 0.09 8.66
CA VAL A 124 -1.92 1.54 9.00
C VAL A 124 -2.56 2.42 7.93
N ILE A 125 -3.10 1.83 6.88
CA ILE A 125 -3.65 2.63 5.79
C ILE A 125 -5.14 2.83 6.07
N GLY A 126 -5.38 3.84 6.92
CA GLY A 126 -6.66 4.29 7.46
C GLY A 126 -7.60 4.85 6.41
N PHE A 127 -7.97 4.03 5.43
CA PHE A 127 -9.10 4.31 4.56
C PHE A 127 -10.39 3.92 5.29
N THR A 128 -11.25 4.92 5.51
CA THR A 128 -12.49 4.75 6.26
C THR A 128 -13.71 4.65 5.36
N ASP A 129 -13.58 4.92 4.06
CA ASP A 129 -14.68 4.81 3.09
C ASP A 129 -14.76 3.41 2.46
N GLU A 130 -15.98 3.03 2.07
CA GLU A 130 -16.29 1.70 1.54
C GLU A 130 -15.61 1.44 0.18
N VAL A 131 -15.43 2.49 -0.62
CA VAL A 131 -14.78 2.42 -1.94
C VAL A 131 -13.33 2.01 -1.82
N ASP A 132 -12.58 2.61 -0.90
CA ASP A 132 -11.19 2.25 -0.67
C ASP A 132 -11.06 0.85 -0.03
N ARG A 133 -12.01 0.41 0.80
CA ARG A 133 -12.04 -0.97 1.33
C ARG A 133 -12.27 -2.00 0.23
N ASP A 134 -13.20 -1.75 -0.69
CA ASP A 134 -13.44 -2.65 -1.81
C ASP A 134 -12.23 -2.68 -2.77
N TRP A 135 -11.60 -1.52 -3.03
CA TRP A 135 -10.35 -1.46 -3.80
C TRP A 135 -9.21 -2.23 -3.10
N GLN A 136 -9.03 -2.06 -1.79
CA GLN A 136 -8.02 -2.78 -1.01
C GLN A 136 -8.22 -4.29 -1.12
N ARG A 137 -9.46 -4.76 -0.95
CA ARG A 137 -9.80 -6.18 -1.08
C ARG A 137 -9.50 -6.70 -2.48
N ALA A 138 -9.97 -6.02 -3.52
CA ALA A 138 -9.72 -6.43 -4.90
C ALA A 138 -8.21 -6.46 -5.22
N ARG A 139 -7.48 -5.43 -4.79
CA ARG A 139 -6.03 -5.34 -4.98
C ARG A 139 -5.29 -6.45 -4.24
N PHE A 140 -5.69 -6.72 -2.99
CA PHE A 140 -5.07 -7.76 -2.19
C PHE A 140 -5.29 -9.16 -2.78
N ILE A 141 -6.52 -9.45 -3.23
CA ILE A 141 -6.85 -10.68 -3.97
C ILE A 141 -5.97 -10.80 -5.21
N TRP A 142 -5.89 -9.75 -6.03
CA TRP A 142 -5.08 -9.76 -7.24
C TRP A 142 -3.59 -10.02 -6.96
N LEU A 143 -3.03 -9.41 -5.91
CA LEU A 143 -1.64 -9.65 -5.50
C LEU A 143 -1.43 -11.11 -5.06
N LEU A 144 -2.39 -11.70 -4.35
CA LEU A 144 -2.34 -13.10 -3.95
C LEU A 144 -2.39 -14.04 -5.16
N GLU A 145 -3.27 -13.77 -6.12
CA GLU A 145 -3.37 -14.53 -7.37
C GLU A 145 -2.08 -14.39 -8.20
N CYS A 146 -1.53 -13.18 -8.32
CA CYS A 146 -0.24 -12.94 -8.96
C CYS A 146 0.88 -13.75 -8.29
N TYR A 147 0.89 -13.80 -6.95
CA TYR A 147 1.87 -14.58 -6.22
C TYR A 147 1.67 -16.09 -6.39
N GLN A 148 0.43 -16.58 -6.39
CA GLN A 148 0.16 -17.99 -6.68
C GLN A 148 0.65 -18.41 -8.07
N TRP A 149 0.53 -17.51 -9.06
CA TRP A 149 0.96 -17.78 -10.42
C TRP A 149 2.47 -17.58 -10.65
N ALA A 150 3.04 -16.46 -10.21
CA ALA A 150 4.43 -16.07 -10.51
C ALA A 150 5.43 -16.32 -9.36
N GLY A 151 4.94 -16.54 -8.14
CA GLY A 151 5.73 -16.56 -6.92
C GLY A 151 6.47 -15.23 -6.69
N GLU A 152 7.72 -15.34 -6.24
CA GLU A 152 8.62 -14.21 -5.99
C GLU A 152 8.84 -13.28 -7.21
N ARG A 153 8.58 -13.76 -8.43
CA ARG A 153 8.71 -12.98 -9.66
C ARG A 153 7.59 -11.96 -9.85
N MET A 154 6.55 -11.97 -9.01
CA MET A 154 5.43 -11.02 -9.11
C MET A 154 5.88 -9.56 -9.12
N THR A 155 6.99 -9.21 -8.46
CA THR A 155 7.48 -7.82 -8.39
C THR A 155 7.87 -7.26 -9.75
N PHE A 156 8.27 -8.10 -10.70
CA PHE A 156 8.58 -7.64 -12.06
C PHE A 156 7.33 -7.36 -12.91
N LEU A 157 6.17 -7.87 -12.49
CA LEU A 157 4.90 -7.76 -13.22
C LEU A 157 4.08 -6.55 -12.77
N ILE A 158 4.47 -5.93 -11.65
CA ILE A 158 3.68 -4.90 -10.96
C ILE A 158 4.49 -3.60 -10.99
N PRO A 159 4.44 -2.83 -12.09
CA PRO A 159 5.16 -1.57 -12.19
C PRO A 159 4.58 -0.55 -11.22
N GLU A 160 5.47 0.26 -10.63
CA GLU A 160 5.10 1.49 -9.90
C GLU A 160 4.28 2.44 -10.78
N GLY A 161 3.44 3.28 -10.17
CA GLY A 161 2.67 4.30 -10.87
C GLY A 161 1.41 3.77 -11.56
N ARG A 162 1.24 2.45 -11.66
CA ARG A 162 0.07 1.81 -12.28
C ARG A 162 -0.83 1.19 -11.23
N ILE A 163 -1.43 2.04 -10.42
CA ILE A 163 -2.50 1.63 -9.52
C ILE A 163 -3.82 1.84 -10.23
N PRO A 164 -4.53 0.76 -10.61
CA PRO A 164 -5.83 0.89 -11.25
C PRO A 164 -6.81 1.60 -10.31
N GLU A 165 -7.68 2.43 -10.89
CA GLU A 165 -8.75 3.07 -10.13
C GLU A 165 -9.78 2.02 -9.67
N PRO A 166 -10.63 2.35 -8.68
CA PRO A 166 -11.69 1.43 -8.23
C PRO A 166 -12.62 1.00 -9.38
N GLU A 167 -12.83 1.88 -10.36
CA GLU A 167 -13.67 1.63 -11.53
C GLU A 167 -13.04 0.61 -12.50
N ASP A 168 -11.70 0.55 -12.54
CA ASP A 168 -10.93 -0.35 -13.41
C ASP A 168 -10.83 -1.78 -12.88
N LEU A 169 -11.21 -2.00 -11.61
CA LEU A 169 -11.13 -3.30 -10.93
C LEU A 169 -12.45 -4.08 -10.91
N ARG A 170 -13.45 -3.68 -11.71
CA ARG A 170 -14.62 -4.54 -11.93
C ARG A 170 -14.13 -5.91 -12.40
N VAL A 171 -14.37 -6.92 -11.57
CA VAL A 171 -13.86 -8.29 -11.67
C VAL A 171 -14.61 -9.05 -12.78
N ASP A 172 -14.85 -8.40 -13.92
CA ASP A 172 -15.49 -9.00 -15.08
C ASP A 172 -14.43 -9.62 -16.03
N ALA A 173 -13.14 -9.47 -15.73
CA ALA A 173 -12.06 -9.81 -16.65
C ALA A 173 -11.51 -11.26 -16.55
N PHE A 174 -12.06 -12.12 -15.68
CA PHE A 174 -11.58 -13.50 -15.53
C PHE A 174 -12.66 -14.59 -15.71
N ASP A 175 -13.91 -14.23 -16.01
CA ASP A 175 -15.02 -15.20 -16.06
C ASP A 175 -15.58 -15.49 -17.47
N ASP A 176 -14.97 -15.02 -18.56
CA ASP A 176 -15.61 -15.14 -19.90
C ASP A 176 -14.75 -15.74 -21.02
N GLU A 177 -14.03 -16.84 -20.77
CA GLU A 177 -13.59 -17.77 -21.83
C GLU A 177 -13.67 -19.24 -21.36
N ARG A 178 -14.85 -19.68 -20.93
CA ARG A 178 -15.12 -21.11 -20.76
C ARG A 178 -16.56 -21.51 -21.11
N THR A 179 -16.98 -21.15 -22.32
CA THR A 179 -18.01 -21.86 -23.08
C THR A 179 -17.40 -22.06 -24.48
N GLY A 180 -16.97 -23.24 -24.91
CA GLY A 180 -17.65 -24.52 -24.70
C GLY A 180 -18.90 -24.58 -25.57
N GLU A 181 -18.74 -24.43 -26.88
CA GLU A 181 -19.72 -24.89 -27.86
C GLU A 181 -18.99 -25.79 -28.86
N ASP A 182 -18.84 -27.05 -28.46
CA ASP A 182 -18.98 -28.16 -29.39
C ASP A 182 -20.49 -28.28 -29.69
N GLU A 183 -20.89 -28.01 -30.93
CA GLU A 183 -22.00 -28.68 -31.63
C GLU A 183 -21.86 -28.52 -33.15
#